data_AF-A0A7W0BXN7-F1
#
_entry.id   AF-A0A7W0BXN7-F1
#
_cell.length_a   1.000
_cell.length_b   1.000
_cell.length_c   1.000
_cell.angle_alpha   90.00
_cell.angle_beta   90.00
_cell.angle_gamma   90.00
#
_symmetry.space_group_name_H-M   'P 1'
#
loop_
_entity.id
_entity.type
_entity.pdbx_description
1 polymer ?
#
loop_
_entity_poly.entity_id
_entity_poly.type
_entity_poly.pdbx_seq_one_letter_code
_entity_poly.pdbx_strand_id
1 'polypeptide(L)'
;MDEFWGEYDERTGITYHVNPNKSGSYKEYDAAPFIHISIPREPDKKDEEIFNEIVLFIQKDAGLKHGTVSMNYVKKGVPLDKKEWRKTF
;
A
#
# COMPACT_ATOMS: atom_id res chain seq x y z
N MET A 1 4.89 0.09 17.03
CA MET A 1 5.51 0.37 15.71
C MET A 1 4.48 0.01 14.69
N ASP A 2 4.25 0.89 13.73
CA ASP A 2 3.36 0.63 12.61
C ASP A 2 4.15 -0.19 11.57
N GLU A 3 3.49 -1.13 10.92
CA GLU A 3 4.12 -2.02 9.93
C GLU A 3 3.66 -1.67 8.51
N PHE A 4 4.62 -1.54 7.59
CA PHE A 4 4.41 -1.18 6.20
C PHE A 4 5.06 -2.21 5.28
N TRP A 5 4.26 -2.82 4.41
CA TRP A 5 4.73 -3.80 3.44
C TRP A 5 4.13 -3.49 2.06
N GLY A 6 4.98 -3.53 1.02
CA GLY A 6 4.56 -3.38 -0.37
C GLY A 6 4.84 -4.66 -1.13
N GLU A 7 3.81 -5.27 -1.69
CA GLU A 7 3.89 -6.48 -2.49
C GLU A 7 3.70 -6.12 -3.97
N TYR A 8 4.50 -6.72 -4.84
CA TYR A 8 4.35 -6.64 -6.29
C TYR A 8 3.98 -8.03 -6.81
N ASP A 9 3.19 -8.11 -7.89
CA ASP A 9 2.89 -9.39 -8.54
C ASP A 9 4.19 -10.14 -8.86
N GLU A 10 4.26 -11.43 -8.51
CA GLU A 10 5.48 -12.26 -8.64
C GLU A 10 6.06 -12.24 -10.07
N ARG A 11 5.22 -12.05 -11.09
CA ARG A 11 5.65 -12.01 -12.50
C ARG A 11 6.13 -10.63 -12.93
N THR A 12 5.93 -9.57 -12.14
CA THR A 12 6.36 -8.21 -12.49
C THR A 12 7.83 -8.15 -12.89
N GLY A 13 8.72 -8.81 -12.12
CA GLY A 13 10.14 -8.86 -12.43
C GLY A 13 10.47 -9.61 -13.72
N ILE A 14 9.68 -10.63 -14.07
CA ILE A 14 9.85 -11.46 -15.27
C ILE A 14 9.26 -10.76 -16.50
N THR A 15 8.01 -10.32 -16.41
CA THR A 15 7.25 -9.66 -17.49
C THR A 15 7.94 -8.38 -17.95
N TYR A 16 8.46 -7.60 -17.00
CA TYR A 16 9.06 -6.30 -17.30
C TYR A 16 10.60 -6.31 -17.25
N HIS A 17 11.23 -7.48 -17.04
CA HIS A 17 12.68 -7.63 -16.89
C HIS A 17 13.29 -6.69 -15.83
N VAL A 18 12.56 -6.50 -14.73
CA VAL A 18 12.92 -5.55 -13.68
C VAL A 18 13.67 -6.27 -12.58
N ASN A 19 14.85 -5.76 -12.21
CA ASN A 19 15.61 -6.30 -11.09
C ASN A 19 14.89 -5.95 -9.77
N PRO A 20 14.36 -6.94 -9.02
CA PRO A 20 13.64 -6.69 -7.78
C PRO A 20 14.53 -6.09 -6.68
N ASN A 21 15.85 -6.22 -6.80
CA ASN A 21 16.82 -5.63 -5.87
C ASN A 21 17.15 -4.16 -6.19
N LYS A 22 16.62 -3.60 -7.30
CA LYS A 22 16.81 -2.20 -7.67
C LYS A 22 15.56 -1.40 -7.28
N SER A 23 15.65 -0.68 -6.17
CA SER A 23 14.57 0.18 -5.68
C SER A 23 14.15 1.19 -6.75
N GLY A 24 12.84 1.32 -6.96
CA GLY A 24 12.20 2.31 -7.84
C GLY A 24 11.95 1.87 -9.29
N SER A 25 12.59 0.82 -9.81
CA SER A 25 12.44 0.43 -11.22
C SER A 25 11.03 -0.07 -11.56
N TYR A 26 10.30 -0.59 -10.59
CA TYR A 26 8.89 -1.01 -10.72
C TYR A 26 7.91 0.16 -10.95
N LYS A 27 8.31 1.41 -10.73
CA LYS A 27 7.46 2.58 -10.98
C LYS A 27 7.34 2.94 -12.47
N GLU A 28 8.24 2.42 -13.31
CA GLU A 28 8.31 2.73 -14.73
C GLU A 28 7.50 1.77 -15.61
N TYR A 29 6.90 0.73 -15.02
CA TYR A 29 6.16 -0.32 -15.71
C TYR A 29 4.71 -0.39 -15.22
N ASP A 30 3.84 -1.07 -15.96
CA ASP A 30 2.45 -1.39 -15.56
C ASP A 30 2.45 -2.48 -14.46
N ALA A 31 3.13 -2.19 -13.36
CA ALA A 31 3.13 -2.96 -12.13
C ALA A 31 2.14 -2.31 -11.17
N ALA A 32 1.16 -3.07 -10.70
CA ALA A 32 0.17 -2.60 -9.73
C ALA A 32 0.49 -3.19 -8.35
N PRO A 33 1.35 -2.53 -7.53
CA PRO A 33 1.63 -3.02 -6.18
C PRO A 33 0.40 -3.02 -5.30
N PHE A 34 0.41 -3.92 -4.34
CA PHE A 34 -0.48 -3.94 -3.20
C PHE A 34 0.28 -3.44 -1.96
N ILE A 35 -0.11 -2.27 -1.45
CA ILE A 35 0.47 -1.62 -0.28
C ILE A 35 -0.45 -1.88 0.90
N HIS A 36 0.08 -2.53 1.94
CA HIS A 36 -0.69 -2.88 3.13
C HIS A 36 -0.14 -2.14 4.36
N ILE A 37 -1.01 -1.40 5.06
CA ILE A 37 -0.69 -0.59 6.23
C ILE A 37 -1.41 -1.16 7.44
N SER A 38 -0.66 -1.59 8.46
CA SER A 38 -1.22 -2.14 9.69
C SER A 38 -0.98 -1.22 10.89
N ILE A 39 -2.07 -0.75 11.50
CA ILE A 39 -2.05 0.18 12.62
C ILE A 39 -2.40 -0.56 13.93
N PRO A 40 -1.55 -0.49 14.98
CA PRO A 40 -1.73 -1.21 16.24
C PRO A 40 -2.61 -0.49 17.28
N ARG A 41 -3.67 0.19 16.83
CA ARG A 41 -4.66 0.87 17.69
C ARG A 41 -6.05 0.83 17.06
N GLU A 42 -7.06 1.26 17.81
CA GLU A 42 -8.42 1.41 17.28
C GLU A 42 -8.48 2.56 16.25
N PRO A 43 -9.43 2.52 15.30
CA PRO A 43 -9.63 3.59 14.33
C PRO A 43 -9.95 4.93 15.01
N ASP A 44 -9.35 6.01 14.51
CA ASP A 44 -9.68 7.39 14.85
C ASP A 44 -10.52 8.00 13.72
N LYS A 45 -11.36 8.98 14.04
CA LYS A 45 -12.15 9.76 13.07
C LYS A 45 -11.27 10.45 12.03
N LYS A 46 -10.03 10.81 12.37
CA LYS A 46 -9.09 11.47 11.46
C LYS A 46 -8.42 10.52 10.47
N ASP A 47 -8.47 9.22 10.72
CA ASP A 47 -7.66 8.30 9.92
C ASP A 47 -8.16 8.22 8.47
N GLU A 48 -9.45 8.45 8.21
CA GLU A 48 -9.98 8.44 6.85
C GLU A 48 -9.38 9.57 6.00
N GLU A 49 -9.18 10.75 6.61
CA GLU A 49 -8.49 11.88 5.99
C GLU A 49 -7.03 11.52 5.70
N ILE A 50 -6.33 10.96 6.70
CA ILE A 50 -4.93 10.50 6.57
C ILE A 50 -4.81 9.44 5.47
N PHE A 51 -5.73 8.48 5.40
CA PHE A 51 -5.73 7.45 4.35
C PHE A 51 -5.84 8.06 2.96
N ASN A 52 -6.73 9.03 2.78
CA ASN A 52 -6.88 9.72 1.51
C ASN A 52 -5.64 10.54 1.15
N GLU A 53 -4.98 11.18 2.12
CA GLU A 53 -3.70 11.87 1.92
C GLU A 53 -2.60 10.90 1.48
N ILE A 54 -2.50 9.73 2.12
CA ILE A 54 -1.54 8.67 1.73
C ILE A 54 -1.77 8.23 0.29
N VAL A 55 -3.03 7.96 -0.08
CA VAL A 55 -3.38 7.58 -1.46
C VAL A 55 -2.98 8.68 -2.44
N LEU A 56 -3.29 9.94 -2.13
CA LEU A 56 -2.96 11.07 -2.99
C LEU A 56 -1.45 11.24 -3.16
N PHE A 57 -0.68 11.09 -2.08
CA PHE A 57 0.78 11.15 -2.11
C PHE A 57 1.35 10.03 -3.00
N ILE A 58 0.84 8.80 -2.88
CA ILE A 58 1.31 7.67 -3.71
C ILE A 58 1.00 7.93 -5.19
N GLN A 59 -0.19 8.44 -5.50
CA GLN A 59 -0.59 8.74 -6.87
C GLN A 59 0.23 9.88 -7.49
N LYS A 60 0.40 10.99 -6.77
CA LYS A 60 0.95 12.23 -7.34
C LYS A 60 2.45 12.35 -7.14
N ASP A 61 2.91 12.19 -5.91
CA ASP A 61 4.30 12.45 -5.53
C ASP A 61 5.19 11.23 -5.77
N ALA A 62 4.70 10.03 -5.43
CA ALA A 62 5.45 8.80 -5.68
C ALA A 62 5.41 8.34 -7.15
N GLY A 63 4.52 8.93 -7.96
CA GLY A 63 4.39 8.71 -9.40
C GLY A 63 3.77 7.36 -9.79
N LEU A 64 3.01 6.74 -8.88
CA LEU A 64 2.49 5.39 -9.08
C LEU A 64 1.17 5.44 -9.86
N LYS A 65 1.17 4.88 -11.08
CA LYS A 65 0.01 4.94 -11.99
C LYS A 65 -1.09 3.94 -11.64
N HIS A 66 -0.70 2.74 -11.20
CA HIS A 66 -1.60 1.65 -10.86
C HIS A 66 -1.20 1.05 -9.53
N GLY A 67 -2.15 0.71 -8.67
CA GLY A 67 -1.87 0.12 -7.37
C GLY A 67 -3.10 -0.01 -6.49
N THR A 68 -2.97 -0.82 -5.44
CA THR A 68 -3.96 -0.92 -4.36
C THR A 68 -3.31 -0.55 -3.05
N VAL A 69 -3.97 0.29 -2.27
CA VAL A 69 -3.58 0.61 -0.89
C VAL A 69 -4.67 0.10 0.03
N SER A 70 -4.30 -0.65 1.05
CA SER A 70 -5.19 -1.01 2.13
C SER A 70 -4.63 -0.62 3.49
N MET A 71 -5.54 -0.29 4.41
CA MET A 71 -5.23 0.04 5.78
C MET A 71 -6.16 -0.74 6.72
N ASN A 72 -5.54 -1.43 7.67
CA ASN A 72 -6.23 -2.25 8.66
C ASN A 72 -5.73 -1.96 10.08
N TYR A 73 -6.58 -2.27 11.05
CA TYR A 73 -6.32 -2.04 12.46
C TYR A 73 -6.13 -3.38 13.16
N VAL A 74 -4.92 -3.66 13.63
CA VAL A 74 -4.54 -4.97 14.18
C VAL A 74 -3.71 -4.77 15.44
N LYS A 75 -4.15 -5.29 16.58
CA LYS A 75 -3.41 -5.22 17.83
C LYS A 75 -3.10 -6.62 18.34
N LYS A 76 -1.81 -6.91 18.52
CA LYS A 76 -1.31 -8.24 18.94
C LYS A 76 -1.85 -9.39 18.05
N GLY A 77 -1.91 -9.16 16.74
CA GLY A 77 -2.42 -10.13 15.76
C GLY A 77 -3.94 -10.28 15.72
N VAL A 78 -4.69 -9.49 16.50
CA VAL A 78 -6.16 -9.50 16.51
C VAL A 78 -6.67 -8.27 15.74
N PRO A 79 -7.50 -8.45 14.69
CA PRO A 79 -8.19 -7.36 14.03
C PRO A 79 -9.06 -6.58 15.02
N LEU A 80 -8.88 -5.26 15.09
CA LEU A 80 -9.63 -4.36 15.96
C LEU A 80 -10.87 -3.78 15.29
N ASP A 81 -10.91 -3.78 13.96
CA ASP A 81 -12.07 -3.38 13.17
C ASP A 81 -12.29 -4.40 12.04
N LYS A 82 -13.55 -4.60 11.67
CA LYS A 82 -13.93 -5.34 10.46
C LYS A 82 -13.85 -4.47 9.21
N LYS A 83 -13.85 -3.14 9.36
CA LYS A 83 -13.76 -2.19 8.25
C LYS A 83 -12.30 -2.05 7.82
N GLU A 84 -11.94 -2.73 6.74
CA GLU A 84 -10.73 -2.44 5.98
C GLU A 84 -10.98 -1.21 5.09
N TRP A 85 -10.03 -0.27 5.07
CA TRP A 85 -10.07 0.79 4.06
C TRP A 85 -9.19 0.39 2.91
N ARG A 86 -9.76 0.43 1.71
CA ARG A 86 -9.10 -0.04 0.50
C ARG A 86 -9.38 0.89 -0.65
N LYS A 87 -8.33 1.24 -1.39
CA LYS A 87 -8.41 2.03 -2.61
C LYS A 87 -7.56 1.39 -3.69
N THR A 88 -8.12 1.24 -4.89
CA THR A 88 -7.40 0.83 -6.09
C THR A 88 -7.45 1.98 -7.09
N PHE A 89 -6.35 2.20 -7.80
CA PHE A 89 -6.19 3.18 -8.86
C PHE A 89 -5.27 2.64 -9.95
#